data_AF-A0A2E5KJ58-F1
#
_entry.id   AF-A0A2E5KJ58-F1
#
_cell.length_a   1.000
_cell.length_b   1.000
_cell.length_c   1.000
_cell.angle_alpha   90.00
_cell.angle_beta   90.00
_cell.angle_gamma   90.00
#
_symmetry.space_group_name_H-M   'P 1'
#
loop_
_entity.id
_entity.type
_entity.pdbx_description
1 polymer ?
#
loop_
_entity_poly.entity_id
_entity_poly.type
_entity_poly.pdbx_seq_one_letter_code
_entity_poly.pdbx_strand_id
1 'polypeptide(L)' 'MTEVKQRDGEAFDSMLRRFNRRVQQNGILSETRKRQAFEPPSALKKKKMANKKRKSKET' A
#
# COMPACT_ATOMS: atom_id res chain seq x y z
N MET A 1 -7.49 -6.89 -3.90
CA MET A 1 -7.76 -7.83 -2.77
C MET A 1 -6.61 -8.83 -2.70
N THR A 2 -6.11 -9.14 -1.51
CA THR A 2 -4.97 -10.06 -1.33
C THR A 2 -5.43 -11.34 -0.66
N GLU A 3 -5.31 -12.45 -1.37
CA GLU A 3 -5.55 -13.78 -0.82
C GLU A 3 -4.21 -14.47 -0.57
N VAL A 4 -4.02 -15.00 0.64
CA VAL A 4 -2.87 -15.83 1.02
C VAL A 4 -3.41 -17.03 1.75
N LYS A 5 -3.22 -18.22 1.18
CA LYS A 5 -3.56 -19.50 1.81
C LYS A 5 -2.33 -20.05 2.54
N GLN A 6 -2.57 -20.77 3.63
CA GLN A 6 -1.51 -21.50 4.33
C GLN A 6 -0.99 -22.60 3.40
N ARG A 7 0.34 -22.78 3.37
CA ARG A 7 0.96 -23.93 2.68
C ARG A 7 1.12 -25.08 3.67
N ASP A 8 1.08 -26.30 3.16
CA ASP A 8 1.29 -27.50 3.99
C ASP A 8 2.69 -27.48 4.62
N GLY A 9 2.75 -27.67 5.93
CA GLY A 9 3.99 -27.62 6.72
C GLY A 9 4.52 -26.23 7.07
N GLU A 10 3.77 -25.15 6.78
CA GLU A 10 4.21 -23.80 7.09
C GLU A 10 3.83 -23.32 8.51
N ALA A 11 4.81 -22.79 9.23
CA ALA A 11 4.59 -22.10 10.50
C ALA A 11 3.77 -20.81 10.30
N PHE A 12 2.85 -20.55 11.22
CA PHE A 12 1.93 -19.40 11.16
C PHE A 12 2.63 -18.05 10.95
N ASP A 13 3.77 -17.80 11.63
CA ASP A 13 4.52 -16.55 11.49
C ASP A 13 5.06 -16.32 10.06
N SER A 14 5.48 -17.40 9.38
CA SER A 14 5.91 -17.30 7.98
C SER A 14 4.75 -16.88 7.07
N MET A 15 3.57 -17.48 7.27
CA MET A 15 2.37 -17.11 6.51
C MET A 15 2.00 -15.63 6.74
N LEU A 16 2.04 -15.18 8.00
CA LEU A 16 1.73 -13.80 8.37
C LEU A 16 2.71 -12.80 7.74
N ARG A 17 4.01 -13.10 7.73
CA ARG A 17 5.02 -12.26 7.06
C ARG A 17 4.73 -12.10 5.58
N ARG A 18 4.38 -13.19 4.89
CA ARG A 18 4.03 -13.12 3.45
C ARG A 18 2.75 -12.34 3.21
N PHE A 19 1.75 -12.53 4.06
CA PHE A 19 0.51 -11.76 4.01
C PHE A 19 0.79 -10.26 4.15
N ASN A 20 1.52 -9.86 5.18
CA ASN A 20 1.90 -8.46 5.41
C ASN A 20 2.67 -7.87 4.23
N ARG A 21 3.64 -8.61 3.68
CA ARG A 21 4.38 -8.19 2.48
C ARG A 21 3.45 -8.02 1.28
N ARG A 22 2.50 -8.93 1.07
CA ARG A 22 1.54 -8.88 -0.04
C ARG A 22 0.56 -7.71 0.11
N VAL A 23 0.08 -7.44 1.33
CA VAL A 23 -0.79 -6.28 1.63
C VAL A 23 -0.06 -4.96 1.40
N GLN A 24 1.20 -4.86 1.83
CA GLN A 24 2.03 -3.68 1.60
C GLN A 24 2.32 -3.45 0.11
N GLN A 25 2.71 -4.50 -0.63
CA GLN A 25 2.95 -4.41 -2.07
C GLN A 25 1.71 -3.98 -2.87
N ASN A 26 0.54 -4.51 -2.51
CA ASN A 26 -0.71 -4.09 -3.15
C ASN A 26 -1.16 -2.69 -2.73
N GLY A 27 -0.50 -2.06 -1.77
CA GLY A 27 -0.80 -0.68 -1.37
C GLY A 27 -2.20 -0.48 -0.78
N ILE A 28 -2.86 -1.55 -0.33
CA ILE A 28 -4.27 -1.53 0.12
C ILE A 28 -4.48 -0.45 1.18
N LEU A 29 -3.60 -0.39 2.19
CA LEU A 29 -3.68 0.61 3.25
C LEU A 29 -3.55 2.05 2.74
N SER A 30 -2.72 2.27 1.72
CA SER A 30 -2.55 3.60 1.11
C SER A 30 -3.76 3.99 0.27
N GLU A 31 -4.39 3.01 -0.37
CA GLU A 31 -5.61 3.22 -1.16
C GLU A 31 -6.81 3.51 -0.27
N THR A 32 -7.01 2.72 0.78
CA THR A 32 -8.08 2.94 1.76
C THR A 32 -8.00 4.35 2.34
N ARG A 33 -6.82 4.79 2.80
CA ARG A 33 -6.63 6.15 3.31
C ARG A 33 -6.95 7.25 2.29
N LYS A 34 -6.62 7.05 1.02
CA LYS A 34 -6.93 8.02 -0.04
C LYS A 34 -8.42 8.08 -0.38
N ARG A 35 -9.15 6.99 -0.18
CA ARG A 35 -10.59 6.87 -0.50
C ARG A 35 -11.50 7.20 0.70
N GLN A 36 -10.95 7.45 1.89
CA GLN A 36 -11.72 7.77 3.10
C GLN A 36 -12.55 9.06 2.97
N ALA A 37 -12.08 10.03 2.19
CA ALA A 37 -12.79 11.29 1.95
C ALA A 37 -12.70 11.68 0.48
N PHE A 38 -13.69 12.43 -0.01
CA PHE A 38 -13.62 13.03 -1.33
C PHE A 38 -12.57 14.14 -1.34
N GLU A 39 -11.63 14.06 -2.28
CA GLU A 39 -10.68 15.13 -2.54
C GLU A 39 -10.90 15.68 -3.95
N PRO A 40 -11.02 17.02 -4.11
CA PRO A 40 -11.10 17.64 -5.43
C PRO A 40 -9.91 17.23 -6.32
N PRO A 41 -10.10 17.15 -7.65
CA PRO A 41 -9.05 16.73 -8.58
C PRO A 41 -7.80 17.62 -8.53
N SER A 42 -7.97 18.91 -8.19
CA SER A 42 -6.86 19.85 -7.99
C SER A 42 -5.99 19.49 -6.78
N ALA A 43 -6.61 19.12 -5.65
CA ALA A 43 -5.90 18.69 -4.45
C ALA A 43 -5.13 17.38 -4.69
N LEU A 44 -5.74 16.42 -5.39
CA LEU A 44 -5.09 15.17 -5.80
C LEU A 44 -3.86 15.43 -6.67
N LYS A 45 -3.96 16.32 -7.66
CA LYS A 45 -2.82 16.71 -8.52
C LYS A 45 -1.69 17.34 -7.69
N LYS A 46 -2.01 18.25 -6.77
CA LYS A 46 -1.02 18.88 -5.86
C LYS A 46 -0.29 17.84 -5.00
N LYS A 47 -1.02 16.92 -4.36
CA LYS A 47 -0.43 15.84 -3.54
C LYS A 47 0.46 14.90 -4.35
N LYS A 48 0.04 14.52 -5.58
CA LYS A 48 0.85 13.69 -6.48
C LYS A 48 2.19 14.37 -6.85
N MET A 49 2.16 15.66 -7.19
CA MET A 49 3.37 16.41 -7.50
C MET A 49 4.31 16.54 -6.29
N ALA A 50 3.77 16.83 -5.10
CA ALA A 50 4.56 16.90 -3.88
C ALA A 50 5.25 15.57 -3.56
N ASN A 51 4.53 14.45 -3.67
CA ASN A 51 5.10 13.12 -3.48
C ASN A 51 6.20 12.79 -4.50
N LYS A 52 6.03 13.17 -5.77
CA LYS A 52 7.07 12.99 -6.80
C LYS A 52 8.34 13.79 -6.46
N LYS A 53 8.18 15.06 -6.06
CA LYS A 53 9.29 15.94 -5.66
C LYS A 53 10.04 15.44 -4.42
N ARG A 54 9.35 14.85 -3.44
CA ARG A 54 10.00 14.27 -2.25
C ARG A 54 10.86 13.07 -2.65
N LYS A 55 10.30 12.15 -3.44
CA LYS A 55 11.04 10.95 -3.90
C LYS A 55 12.25 11.26 -4.78
N SER A 56 12.17 12.29 -5.62
CA SER A 56 13.29 12.70 -6.48
C SER A 56 14.40 13.45 -5.75
N LYS A 57 14.19 13.84 -4.48
CA LYS A 57 15.21 14.49 -3.65
C LYS A 57 15.97 13.52 -2.75
N GLU A 58 15.45 12.30 -2.57
CA GLU A 58 16.07 11.25 -1.76
C GLU A 58 17.07 10.38 -2.55
N THR A 59 17.13 10.55 -3.88
CA THR A 59 18.20 10.06 -4.76
C THR A 59 19.26 11.13 -4.94
#